data_AF-A0A9E3NRB2-F1
#
_entry.id   AF-A0A9E3NRB2-F1
#
_cell.length_a   1.000
_cell.length_b   1.000
_cell.length_c   1.000
_cell.angle_alpha   90.00
_cell.angle_beta   90.00
_cell.angle_gamma   90.00
#
_symmetry.space_group_name_H-M   'P 1'
#
loop_
_entity.id
_entity.type
_entity.pdbx_description
1 polymer ?
#
loop_
_entity_poly.entity_id
_entity_poly.type
_entity_poly.pdbx_seq_one_letter_code
_entity_poly.pdbx_strand_id
1 'polypeptide(L)'
;MKLSISLDERDVALLKKRAKQVSGGNVSAAIAQMLHAAREWEGRVSLAAWLGEGREEPSQEVVDAVRAEWRAPSRRAKRRKKAA
;
A
#
# COMPACT_ATOMS: atom_id res chain seq x y z
N MET A 1 0.76 23.86 15.01
CA MET A 1 0.79 24.68 13.78
C MET A 1 -0.64 24.89 13.31
N LYS A 2 -1.02 26.08 12.83
CA LYS A 2 -2.33 26.34 12.21
C LYS A 2 -2.10 26.69 10.74
N LEU A 3 -2.90 26.10 9.85
CA LEU A 3 -2.84 26.31 8.41
C LEU A 3 -4.21 26.83 7.95
N SER A 4 -4.22 27.87 7.12
CA SER A 4 -5.44 28.34 6.45
C SER A 4 -5.37 27.92 4.99
N ILE A 5 -6.44 27.30 4.48
CA ILE A 5 -6.53 26.80 3.12
C ILE A 5 -7.86 27.20 2.52
N SER A 6 -7.83 27.62 1.26
CA SER A 6 -9.03 27.91 0.47
C SER A 6 -9.46 26.66 -0.27
N LEU A 7 -10.73 26.29 -0.15
CA LEU A 7 -11.36 25.15 -0.82
C LEU A 7 -12.68 25.62 -1.44
N ASP A 8 -13.10 24.97 -2.51
CA ASP A 8 -14.43 25.21 -3.06
C ASP A 8 -15.52 24.59 -2.14
N GLU A 9 -16.77 25.01 -2.31
CA GLU A 9 -17.85 24.51 -1.46
C GLU A 9 -18.08 23.00 -1.61
N ARG A 10 -17.82 22.45 -2.81
CA ARG A 10 -18.01 21.03 -3.12
C ARG A 10 -16.99 20.17 -2.39
N ASP A 11 -15.72 20.55 -2.38
CA ASP A 11 -14.65 19.87 -1.68
C ASP A 11 -14.84 19.98 -0.17
N VAL A 12 -15.30 21.13 0.34
CA VAL A 12 -15.64 21.28 1.76
C VAL A 12 -16.75 20.31 2.16
N ALA A 13 -17.80 20.17 1.34
CA ALA A 13 -18.89 19.23 1.61
C ALA A 13 -18.39 17.78 1.61
N LEU A 14 -17.56 17.41 0.63
CA LEU A 14 -16.95 16.09 0.54
C LEU A 14 -16.05 15.80 1.76
N LEU A 15 -15.20 16.75 2.15
CA LEU A 15 -14.30 16.64 3.29
C LEU A 15 -15.08 16.48 4.60
N LYS A 16 -16.13 17.28 4.81
CA LYS A 16 -17.02 17.14 5.98
C LYS A 16 -17.69 15.78 6.04
N LYS A 17 -18.21 15.29 4.91
CA LYS A 17 -18.80 13.95 4.81
C LYS A 17 -17.79 12.87 5.18
N ARG A 18 -16.57 12.95 4.65
CA ARG A 18 -15.49 12.01 4.97
C ARG A 18 -15.10 12.08 6.43
N ALA A 19 -14.90 13.28 6.98
CA ALA A 19 -14.59 13.48 8.39
C ALA A 19 -15.65 12.88 9.31
N LYS A 20 -16.93 13.00 8.98
CA LYS A 20 -18.01 12.33 9.73
C LYS A 20 -17.86 10.80 9.75
N GLN A 21 -17.41 10.20 8.63
CA GLN A 21 -17.24 8.76 8.51
C GLN A 21 -16.00 8.22 9.22
N VAL A 22 -14.87 8.93 9.16
CA VAL A 22 -13.56 8.38 9.60
C VAL A 22 -13.02 8.98 10.89
N SER A 23 -13.53 10.16 11.30
CA SER A 23 -12.99 10.92 12.43
C SER A 23 -14.08 11.59 13.28
N GLY A 24 -15.32 11.10 13.22
CA GLY A 24 -16.44 11.62 14.02
C GLY A 24 -16.80 13.08 13.73
N GLY A 25 -16.41 13.59 12.56
CA GLY A 25 -16.62 14.99 12.16
C GLY A 25 -15.41 15.91 12.36
N ASN A 26 -14.31 15.42 12.93
CA ASN A 26 -13.08 16.21 13.07
C ASN A 26 -12.35 16.32 11.72
N VAL A 27 -12.48 17.50 11.09
CA VAL A 27 -11.89 17.80 9.78
C VAL A 27 -10.36 17.74 9.81
N SER A 28 -9.71 18.30 10.83
CA SER A 28 -8.25 18.28 10.94
C SER A 28 -7.69 16.86 11.05
N ALA A 29 -8.38 15.99 11.78
CA ALA A 29 -8.00 14.58 11.88
C ALA A 29 -8.17 13.85 10.53
N ALA A 30 -9.23 14.16 9.77
CA ALA A 30 -9.43 13.61 8.44
C ALA A 30 -8.33 14.06 7.47
N ILE A 31 -7.96 15.34 7.50
CA ILE A 31 -6.84 15.89 6.70
C ILE A 31 -5.53 15.19 7.07
N ALA A 32 -5.24 15.00 8.36
CA ALA A 32 -4.03 14.29 8.79
C ALA A 32 -3.98 12.85 8.24
N GLN A 33 -5.09 12.11 8.28
CA GLN A 33 -5.16 10.78 7.68
C GLN A 33 -4.95 10.80 6.15
N MET A 34 -5.52 11.78 5.46
CA MET A 34 -5.32 11.94 4.02
C MET A 34 -3.86 12.23 3.67
N LEU A 35 -3.18 13.05 4.47
CA LEU A 35 -1.74 13.33 4.31
C LEU A 35 -0.89 12.08 4.55
N HIS A 36 -1.23 11.24 5.51
CA HIS A 36 -0.56 9.96 5.71
C HIS A 36 -0.72 9.03 4.49
N ALA A 37 -1.94 8.94 3.96
CA ALA A 37 -2.20 8.14 2.75
C ALA A 37 -1.45 8.68 1.52
N ALA A 38 -1.39 10.01 1.36
CA ALA A 38 -0.61 10.64 0.29
C ALA A 38 0.89 10.33 0.42
N ARG A 39 1.44 10.42 1.64
CA ARG A 39 2.84 10.07 1.92
C ARG A 39 3.15 8.61 1.64
N GLU A 40 2.25 7.69 1.98
CA GLU A 40 2.42 6.28 1.62
C GLU A 40 2.41 6.09 0.11
N TRP A 41 1.53 6.79 -0.61
CA TRP A 41 1.46 6.71 -2.06
C TRP A 41 2.71 7.26 -2.73
N GLU A 42 3.19 8.43 -2.32
CA GLU A 42 4.48 8.98 -2.74
C GLU A 42 5.63 8.02 -2.45
N GLY A 43 5.68 7.44 -1.24
CA GLY A 43 6.66 6.43 -0.87
C GLY A 43 6.62 5.19 -1.76
N ARG A 44 5.44 4.73 -2.18
CA ARG A 44 5.28 3.64 -3.14
C ARG A 44 5.74 4.03 -4.54
N VAL A 45 5.48 5.25 -4.98
CA VAL A 45 5.96 5.76 -6.27
C VAL A 45 7.48 5.86 -6.28
N SER A 46 8.08 6.41 -5.22
CA SER A 46 9.54 6.48 -5.06
C SER A 46 10.16 5.09 -4.98
N LEU A 47 9.54 4.15 -4.24
CA LEU A 47 9.99 2.77 -4.17
C LEU A 47 9.90 2.08 -5.54
N ALA A 48 8.81 2.29 -6.28
CA ALA A 48 8.65 1.74 -7.63
C ALA A 48 9.69 2.32 -8.61
N ALA A 49 9.98 3.62 -8.52
CA ALA A 49 11.03 4.26 -9.31
C ALA A 49 12.41 3.69 -8.96
N TRP A 50 12.74 3.57 -7.68
CA TRP A 50 14.00 2.96 -7.22
C TRP A 50 14.13 1.49 -7.63
N LEU A 51 13.04 0.71 -7.56
CA LEU A 51 13.00 -0.67 -8.04
C LEU A 51 13.07 -0.77 -9.58
N GLY A 52 12.69 0.28 -10.30
CA GLY A 52 12.77 0.40 -11.75
C GLY A 52 14.12 0.87 -12.27
N GLU A 53 14.90 1.63 -11.50
CA GLU A 53 16.25 2.06 -11.88
C GLU A 53 17.31 0.94 -11.80
N GLY A 54 16.95 -0.24 -11.29
CA GLY A 54 17.92 -1.30 -10.96
C GLY A 54 17.59 -2.72 -11.46
N ARG A 55 16.72 -2.91 -12.45
CA ARG A 55 16.45 -4.25 -13.00
C ARG A 55 16.44 -4.27 -14.53
N GLU A 56 17.40 -4.99 -15.09
CA GLU A 56 17.12 -5.77 -16.30
C GLU A 56 15.91 -6.67 -16.05
N GLU A 57 15.07 -6.84 -17.06
CA GLU A 57 13.94 -7.78 -16.98
C GLU A 57 14.45 -9.13 -16.46
N PRO A 58 13.92 -9.64 -15.33
CA PRO A 58 14.42 -10.88 -14.76
C PRO A 58 14.25 -11.99 -15.78
N SER A 59 15.34 -12.73 -16.05
CA SER A 59 15.29 -13.82 -17.01
C SER A 59 14.20 -14.81 -16.63
N GLN A 60 13.63 -15.47 -17.64
CA GLN A 60 12.55 -16.43 -17.45
C GLN A 60 12.94 -17.54 -16.45
N GLU A 61 14.22 -17.91 -16.40
CA GLU A 61 14.78 -18.87 -15.43
C GLU A 61 14.63 -18.42 -13.97
N VAL A 62 14.84 -17.13 -13.67
CA VAL A 62 14.66 -16.57 -12.33
C VAL A 62 13.18 -16.57 -11.95
N VAL A 63 12.30 -16.25 -12.89
CA VAL A 63 10.84 -16.27 -12.68
C VAL A 63 10.37 -17.69 -12.39
N ASP A 64 10.88 -18.68 -13.12
CA ASP A 64 10.51 -20.09 -12.95
C ASP A 64 11.04 -20.66 -11.63
N ALA A 65 12.25 -20.29 -11.21
CA ALA A 65 12.83 -20.69 -9.92
C ALA A 65 12.01 -20.15 -8.72
N VAL A 66 11.64 -18.87 -8.75
CA VAL A 66 10.79 -18.25 -7.70
C VAL A 66 9.41 -18.90 -7.67
N ARG A 67 8.82 -19.17 -8.83
CA ARG A 67 7.52 -19.83 -8.91
C ARG A 67 7.56 -21.26 -8.35
N ALA A 68 8.66 -21.99 -8.58
CA ALA A 68 8.86 -23.32 -8.01
C ALA A 68 9.02 -23.28 -6.49
N GLU A 69 9.73 -22.29 -5.96
CA GLU A 69 9.89 -22.09 -4.51
C GLU A 69 8.56 -21.75 -3.83
N TRP A 70 7.77 -20.85 -4.42
CA TRP A 70 6.47 -20.43 -3.86
C TRP A 70 5.40 -21.51 -3.96
N ARG A 71 5.48 -22.41 -4.95
CA ARG A 71 4.60 -23.58 -5.09
C ARG A 71 5.08 -24.80 -4.31
N ALA A 72 6.26 -24.75 -3.68
CA ALA A 72 6.78 -25.87 -2.93
C ALA A 72 5.88 -26.15 -1.71
N PRO A 73 5.38 -27.38 -1.53
CA PRO A 73 4.61 -27.72 -0.34
C PRO A 73 5.49 -27.52 0.90
N SER A 74 4.95 -26.83 1.90
CA SER A 74 5.69 -26.54 3.13
C SER A 74 6.31 -27.82 3.70
N ARG A 75 7.53 -27.74 4.24
CA ARG A 75 8.26 -28.90 4.79
C ARG A 75 7.42 -29.71 5.80
N ARG A 76 6.44 -29.07 6.45
CA ARG A 76 5.49 -29.68 7.38
C ARG A 76 4.49 -30.62 6.69
N ALA A 77 4.04 -30.29 5.48
CA ALA A 77 3.14 -31.15 4.69
C ALA A 77 3.86 -32.42 4.17
N LYS A 78 5.15 -32.34 3.85
CA LYS A 78 5.95 -33.51 3.41
C LYS A 78 6.14 -34.56 4.50
N ARG A 79 6.32 -34.17 5.77
CA ARG A 79 6.45 -35.15 6.89
C ARG A 79 5.16 -35.93 7.15
N ARG A 80 3.99 -35.31 6.95
CA ARG A 80 2.70 -35.93 7.26
C ARG A 80 2.29 -37.00 6.23
N LYS A 81 2.71 -36.86 4.96
CA LYS A 81 2.53 -37.89 3.92
C LYS A 81 3.48 -39.09 4.04
N LYS A 82 4.56 -38.98 4.81
CA LYS A 82 5.54 -40.06 4.99
C LYS A 82 5.26 -40.94 6.22
N ALA A 83 4.28 -40.55 7.03
CA ALA A 83 3.86 -41.24 8.24
C ALA A 83 2.43 -41.83 8.13
N ALA A 84 1.86 -41.80 6.92
CA ALA A 84 0.57 -42.39 6.57
C ALA A 84 0.82 -43.54 5.59
#